data_AF-A0A7Y3LSA7-F1
#
_entry.id   AF-A0A7Y3LSA7-F1
#
_cell.length_a   1.000
_cell.length_b   1.000
_cell.length_c   1.000
_cell.angle_alpha   90.00
_cell.angle_beta   90.00
_cell.angle_gamma   90.00
#
_symmetry.space_group_name_H-M   'P 1'
#
loop_
_entity.id
_entity.type
_entity.pdbx_description
1 polymer ?
#
loop_
_entity_poly.entity_id
_entity_poly.type
_entity_poly.pdbx_seq_one_letter_code
_entity_poly.pdbx_strand_id
1 'polypeptide(L)'
;MKIELTDDQALVLSDWLDRVMHRREFAAVVDDRAVWSPLLGISGSLETQLPSVFDASYGERLEAARRRLIGELGDLGESPGRCSS
;
A
#
# COMPACT_ATOMS: atom_id res chain seq x y z
N MET A 1 4.06 10.09 17.70
CA MET A 1 3.66 10.38 16.30
C MET A 1 2.77 9.23 15.83
N LYS A 2 1.71 9.52 15.07
CA LYS A 2 0.82 8.50 14.49
C LYS A 2 0.77 8.70 12.98
N ILE A 3 0.67 7.60 12.24
CA ILE A 3 0.39 7.59 10.81
C ILE A 3 -1.00 6.97 10.68
N GLU A 4 -1.89 7.68 10.01
CA GLU A 4 -3.25 7.24 9.74
C GLU A 4 -3.35 6.87 8.27
N LEU A 5 -3.97 5.73 8.00
CA LEU A 5 -4.24 5.24 6.66
C LEU A 5 -5.74 5.27 6.43
N THR A 6 -6.16 5.66 5.22
CA THR A 6 -7.55 5.45 4.80
C THR A 6 -7.80 3.95 4.58
N ASP A 7 -9.07 3.54 4.53
CA ASP A 7 -9.43 2.15 4.25
C ASP A 7 -8.82 1.64 2.94
N ASP A 8 -8.81 2.47 1.90
CA ASP A 8 -8.21 2.13 0.60
C ASP A 8 -6.69 1.96 0.70
N GLN A 9 -6.00 2.86 1.42
CA GLN A 9 -4.57 2.77 1.64
C GLN A 9 -4.20 1.53 2.45
N ALA A 10 -4.94 1.26 3.53
CA ALA A 10 -4.76 0.10 4.38
C ALA A 10 -4.95 -1.20 3.58
N LEU A 11 -6.02 -1.27 2.77
CA LEU A 11 -6.33 -2.43 1.93
C LEU A 11 -5.22 -2.71 0.91
N VAL A 12 -4.81 -1.69 0.14
CA VAL A 12 -3.78 -1.86 -0.89
C VAL A 12 -2.41 -2.17 -0.29
N LEU A 13 -2.06 -1.52 0.83
CA LEU A 13 -0.78 -1.76 1.50
C LEU A 13 -0.73 -3.17 2.12
N SER A 14 -1.81 -3.60 2.78
CA SER A 14 -1.88 -4.95 3.38
C SER A 14 -1.71 -6.03 2.31
N ASP A 15 -2.41 -5.90 1.19
CA ASP A 15 -2.33 -6.84 0.06
C ASP A 15 -0.95 -6.87 -0.59
N TRP A 16 -0.27 -5.72 -0.66
CA TRP A 16 1.09 -5.66 -1.17
C TRP A 16 2.08 -6.31 -0.19
N LEU A 17 2.00 -5.99 1.10
CA LEU A 17 2.88 -6.53 2.14
C LEU A 17 2.81 -8.06 2.18
N ASP A 18 1.61 -8.65 2.19
CA ASP A 18 1.42 -10.10 2.17
C ASP A 18 2.14 -10.78 0.98
N ARG A 19 2.03 -10.17 -0.22
CA ARG A 19 2.65 -10.70 -1.44
C ARG A 19 4.17 -10.56 -1.50
N VAL A 20 4.76 -9.56 -0.84
CA VAL A 20 6.19 -9.22 -1.00
C VAL A 20 7.04 -9.56 0.21
N MET A 21 6.52 -9.48 1.44
CA MET A 21 7.31 -9.66 2.67
C MET A 21 7.92 -11.06 2.79
N HIS A 22 7.27 -12.07 2.22
CA HIS A 22 7.73 -13.45 2.23
C HIS A 22 8.83 -13.75 1.19
N ARG A 23 9.15 -12.79 0.31
CA ARG A 23 10.11 -12.97 -0.79
C ARG A 23 11.54 -12.70 -0.31
N ARG A 24 12.46 -13.58 -0.69
CA ARG A 24 13.89 -13.42 -0.34
C ARG A 24 14.51 -12.17 -0.95
N GLU A 25 14.04 -11.80 -2.13
CA GLU A 25 14.47 -10.62 -2.86
C GLU A 25 14.07 -9.34 -2.11
N PHE A 26 12.88 -9.33 -1.48
CA PHE A 26 12.45 -8.21 -0.65
C PHE A 26 13.32 -8.07 0.59
N ALA A 27 13.72 -9.20 1.20
CA ALA A 27 14.64 -9.17 2.32
C ALA A 27 16.05 -8.68 1.95
N ALA A 28 16.43 -8.74 0.67
CA ALA A 28 17.66 -8.12 0.18
C ALA A 28 17.52 -6.61 -0.06
N VAL A 29 16.30 -6.11 -0.30
CA VAL A 29 16.01 -4.66 -0.44
C VAL A 29 15.92 -3.99 0.94
N VAL A 30 15.35 -4.66 1.93
CA VAL A 30 15.28 -4.17 3.32
C VAL A 30 16.50 -4.70 4.09
N ASP A 31 17.66 -4.12 3.80
CA ASP A 31 18.95 -4.50 4.38
C ASP A 31 19.13 -4.04 5.83
N ASP A 32 18.52 -2.93 6.23
CA ASP A 32 18.52 -2.45 7.62
C ASP A 32 17.54 -3.23 8.51
N ARG A 33 18.09 -3.92 9.52
CA ARG A 33 17.31 -4.67 10.51
C ARG A 33 16.35 -3.79 11.31
N ALA A 34 16.67 -2.51 11.54
CA ALA A 34 15.81 -1.60 12.26
C ALA A 34 14.52 -1.28 11.48
N VAL A 35 14.57 -1.25 10.14
CA VAL A 35 13.42 -1.00 9.26
C VAL A 35 12.41 -2.16 9.30
N TRP A 36 12.86 -3.38 9.61
CA TRP A 36 11.95 -4.51 9.81
C TRP A 36 10.99 -4.31 10.98
N SER A 37 11.40 -3.58 12.02
CA SER A 37 10.54 -3.35 13.20
C SER A 37 9.23 -2.62 12.85
N PRO A 38 9.25 -1.44 12.19
CA PRO A 38 8.02 -0.79 11.77
C PRO A 38 7.27 -1.55 10.67
N LEU A 39 7.96 -2.22 9.75
CA LEU A 39 7.28 -3.03 8.71
C LEU A 39 6.46 -4.18 9.30
N LEU A 40 7.04 -4.94 10.23
CA LEU A 40 6.33 -6.00 10.93
C LEU A 40 5.20 -5.44 11.80
N GLY A 41 5.41 -4.29 12.44
CA GLY A 41 4.37 -3.60 13.21
C GLY A 41 3.17 -3.17 12.36
N ILE A 42 3.43 -2.60 11.18
CA ILE A 42 2.38 -2.19 10.23
C ILE A 42 1.66 -3.44 9.68
N SER A 43 2.40 -4.46 9.23
CA SER A 43 1.81 -5.71 8.69
C SER A 43 0.88 -6.37 9.70
N GLY A 44 1.34 -6.60 10.94
CA GLY A 44 0.52 -7.23 11.97
C GLY A 44 -0.70 -6.38 12.37
N SER A 45 -0.56 -5.05 12.35
CA SER A 45 -1.68 -4.14 12.63
C SER A 45 -2.75 -4.20 11.53
N LEU A 46 -2.34 -4.29 10.26
CA LEU A 46 -3.24 -4.40 9.11
C LEU A 46 -3.95 -5.75 9.06
N GLU A 47 -3.23 -6.85 9.27
CA GLU A 47 -3.81 -8.21 9.35
C GLU A 47 -4.91 -8.30 10.41
N THR A 48 -4.73 -7.64 11.55
CA THR A 48 -5.73 -7.65 12.64
C THR A 48 -6.97 -6.82 12.30
N GLN A 49 -6.80 -5.70 11.58
CA GLN A 49 -7.86 -4.74 11.31
C GLN A 49 -8.64 -5.04 10.02
N LEU A 50 -8.10 -5.86 9.12
CA LEU A 50 -8.70 -6.21 7.83
C LEU A 50 -9.07 -7.71 7.73
N PRO A 51 -9.93 -8.27 8.59
CA PRO A 51 -10.37 -9.67 8.46
C PRO A 51 -11.21 -9.94 7.19
N SER A 52 -11.56 -8.88 6.43
CA SER A 52 -12.37 -8.97 5.20
C SER A 52 -11.62 -9.49 3.95
N VAL A 53 -10.37 -9.96 4.10
CA VAL A 53 -9.59 -10.60 3.01
C VAL A 53 -10.22 -11.91 2.54
N PHE A 54 -11.06 -12.54 3.37
CA PHE A 54 -11.77 -13.78 3.03
C PHE A 54 -13.13 -13.57 2.35
N ASP A 55 -13.53 -12.33 2.08
CA ASP A 55 -14.78 -12.03 1.40
C ASP A 55 -14.62 -12.24 -0.12
N ALA A 56 -15.62 -12.84 -0.78
CA ALA A 56 -15.59 -13.07 -2.23
C ALA A 56 -15.45 -11.78 -3.05
N SER A 57 -15.87 -10.64 -2.50
CA SER A 57 -15.72 -9.30 -3.11
C SER A 57 -14.36 -8.65 -2.88
N TYR A 58 -13.44 -9.29 -2.14
CA TYR A 58 -12.14 -8.71 -1.77
C TYR A 58 -11.37 -8.20 -2.98
N GLY A 59 -11.28 -9.00 -4.05
CA GLY A 59 -10.56 -8.63 -5.27
C GLY A 59 -11.16 -7.38 -5.95
N GLU A 60 -12.48 -7.28 -6.02
CA GLU A 60 -13.16 -6.11 -6.61
C GLU A 60 -12.94 -4.85 -5.77
N ARG A 61 -13.02 -4.98 -4.43
CA ARG A 61 -12.74 -3.88 -3.50
C ARG A 61 -11.30 -3.40 -3.59
N LEU A 62 -10.35 -4.31 -3.66
CA LEU A 62 -8.93 -4.00 -3.81
C LEU A 62 -8.65 -3.24 -5.11
N GLU A 63 -9.21 -3.69 -6.24
CA GLU A 63 -9.01 -3.02 -7.52
C GLU A 63 -9.70 -1.66 -7.59
N ALA A 64 -10.88 -1.52 -6.97
CA ALA A 64 -11.54 -0.22 -6.83
C ALA A 64 -10.71 0.75 -5.98
N ALA A 65 -10.20 0.30 -4.82
CA ALA A 65 -9.33 1.08 -3.96
C ALA A 65 -8.05 1.51 -4.70
N ARG A 66 -7.38 0.57 -5.39
CA ARG A 66 -6.20 0.84 -6.22
C ARG A 66 -6.48 1.92 -7.26
N ARG A 67 -7.62 1.83 -7.97
CA ARG A 67 -7.99 2.81 -8.99
C ARG A 67 -8.23 4.20 -8.41
N ARG A 68 -8.89 4.30 -7.24
CA ARG A 68 -9.10 5.57 -6.54
C ARG A 68 -7.78 6.21 -6.12
N LEU A 69 -6.89 5.45 -5.47
CA LEU A 69 -5.59 5.94 -5.03
C LEU A 69 -4.70 6.39 -6.20
N ILE A 70 -4.67 5.64 -7.29
CA ILE A 70 -3.93 6.05 -8.50
C ILE A 70 -4.53 7.35 -9.07
N GLY A 71 -5.86 7.47 -9.12
CA GLY A 71 -6.52 8.70 -9.56
C GLY A 71 -6.19 9.91 -8.68
N GLU A 72 -6.08 9.72 -7.36
CA GLU A 72 -5.70 10.78 -6.40
C GLU A 72 -4.25 11.25 -6.56
N LEU A 73 -3.33 10.33 -6.91
CA LEU A 73 -1.94 10.66 -7.20
C LEU A 73 -1.78 11.41 -8.53
N GLY A 74 -2.83 11.44 -9.36
CA GLY A 74 -2.78 11.96 -10.72
C GLY A 74 -1.85 11.15 -11.62
N ASP A 75 -1.50 11.71 -12.77
CA ASP A 75 -0.32 11.24 -13.49
C ASP A 75 0.89 11.78 -12.72
N LEU A 76 1.68 10.90 -12.09
CA LEU A 76 2.94 11.27 -11.45
C LEU A 76 3.98 11.64 -12.53
N GLY A 77 3.68 12.62 -13.41
CA GLY A 77 4.41 12.76 -14.66
C GLY A 77 4.05 13.86 -15.67
N GLU A 78 3.36 14.97 -15.35
CA GLU A 78 3.33 16.11 -16.30
C GLU A 78 3.13 17.47 -15.61
N SER A 79 4.17 18.31 -15.64
CA SER A 79 4.02 19.74 -15.33
C SER A 79 3.17 20.34 -16.46
N PRO A 80 2.02 20.99 -16.18
CA PRO A 80 1.24 21.60 -17.24
C PRO A 80 2.13 22.63 -17.93
N GLY A 81 2.44 22.36 -19.20
CA GLY A 81 3.26 23.23 -20.04
C GLY A 81 2.81 24.66 -19.87
N ARG A 82 3.76 25.54 -19.52
CA ARG A 82 3.58 26.99 -19.63
C ARG A 82 3.23 27.30 -21.08
N CYS A 83 1.95 27.53 -21.35
CA CYS A 83 1.53 28.36 -22.47
C CYS A 83 2.17 29.73 -22.26
N SER A 84 3.25 29.99 -22.99
CA SER A 84 3.83 31.33 -23.10
C SER A 84 3.18 31.99 -24.31
N SER A 85 2.32 32.97 -24.05
CA SER A 85 1.78 33.89 -25.06
C SER A 85 2.84 34.84 -25.58
#